data_AF-A0A2H5Z706-F1
#
_entry.id   AF-A0A2H5Z706-F1
#
_cell.length_a   1.000
_cell.length_b   1.000
_cell.length_c   1.000
_cell.angle_alpha   90.00
_cell.angle_beta   90.00
_cell.angle_gamma   90.00
#
_symmetry.space_group_name_H-M   'P 1'
#
loop_
_entity.id
_entity.type
_entity.pdbx_description
1 polymer ?
#
loop_
_entity_poly.entity_id
_entity_poly.type
_entity_poly.pdbx_seq_one_letter_code
_entity_poly.pdbx_strand_id
1 'polypeptide(L)'
;MRERTRVISRVALVLILALLLLPPVRARAEVFLSIGQPARVAGTNGDGLNLRSGPGYHYAVLVVMPEGTTVQILAGPQRDSAGNQWWNVQWGSYTGWALADYLAPAGGQARLGSSLQRKATFRIYAHRLGLVGERTANGHVIQPNDFFVTLPCSCALSSNGGQEFQVLVEYRGRRLVLPVWDVGPWNVDDDFWNPPEVRRWKGLPQGIPAAQAAYFDGYNGGKDGWGRVVASPAGMDIADGAFAALGMTQSDWVTVTFLWMVGDPPSPLPAPPTGYEDTVTVHPGERPPLDPVPPQDPTRYVHFPETGHNVPRFLFEAWERGGGWQRYGLPLSEFFREVQIDGSVRFVQYFERAVLIYDVAANTVRELPIGYYAPAPFEAWQPIEPFPDSDDRLYFDETGHSLSHGFKAYWLAHGGREVFGLPITEEFRVDLPDGRWYVAQLFERARLEWWPDRIGQPDEITRGRLVAELIVASGW
;
A
#
# COMPACT_ATOMS: atom_id res chain seq x y z
N MET A 1 47.55 -68.76 -50.27
CA MET A 1 48.37 -67.91 -51.15
C MET A 1 47.68 -66.56 -51.26
N ARG A 2 48.40 -65.46 -50.95
CA ARG A 2 48.10 -64.04 -51.27
C ARG A 2 46.96 -63.30 -50.54
N GLU A 3 47.38 -62.68 -49.44
CA GLU A 3 47.35 -61.26 -49.08
C GLU A 3 46.75 -60.19 -50.06
N ARG A 4 46.20 -59.12 -49.42
CA ARG A 4 45.88 -57.73 -49.87
C ARG A 4 44.46 -57.52 -50.44
N THR A 5 43.61 -56.55 -50.03
CA THR A 5 43.86 -55.12 -49.77
C THR A 5 42.69 -54.45 -49.01
N ARG A 6 43.00 -53.76 -47.89
CA ARG A 6 42.51 -52.48 -47.33
C ARG A 6 41.11 -51.85 -47.65
N VAL A 7 40.48 -51.42 -46.53
CA VAL A 7 39.74 -50.17 -46.22
C VAL A 7 38.23 -50.10 -46.53
N ILE A 8 37.43 -49.81 -45.49
CA ILE A 8 36.34 -48.80 -45.31
C ILE A 8 35.64 -49.21 -43.99
N SER A 9 35.95 -48.55 -42.87
CA SER A 9 35.19 -47.46 -42.22
C SER A 9 33.83 -47.83 -41.59
N ARG A 10 33.81 -47.64 -40.25
CA ARG A 10 32.76 -47.01 -39.42
C ARG A 10 31.64 -47.85 -38.78
N VAL A 11 31.75 -47.86 -37.45
CA VAL A 11 30.74 -47.54 -36.42
C VAL A 11 30.14 -48.72 -35.65
N ALA A 12 30.45 -48.65 -34.35
CA ALA A 12 30.05 -49.51 -33.26
C ALA A 12 28.59 -49.28 -32.84
N LEU A 13 27.95 -50.37 -32.39
CA LEU A 13 26.77 -50.33 -31.56
C LEU A 13 27.15 -51.02 -30.24
N VAL A 14 27.31 -50.23 -29.17
CA VAL A 14 27.41 -50.75 -27.80
C VAL A 14 26.38 -50.00 -26.96
N LEU A 15 25.35 -50.74 -26.55
CA LEU A 15 24.37 -50.31 -25.54
C LEU A 15 25.10 -50.09 -24.21
N ILE A 16 24.99 -48.88 -23.66
CA ILE A 16 25.24 -48.62 -22.24
C ILE A 16 23.92 -48.21 -21.59
N LEU A 17 23.53 -49.04 -20.63
CA LEU A 17 22.42 -48.88 -19.70
C LEU A 17 22.75 -47.72 -18.74
N ALA A 18 22.14 -46.55 -18.93
CA ALA A 18 22.18 -45.46 -17.95
C ALA A 18 20.88 -45.49 -17.12
N LEU A 19 20.96 -46.10 -15.94
CA LEU A 19 19.93 -46.03 -14.92
C LEU A 19 19.94 -44.62 -14.31
N LEU A 20 19.08 -43.74 -14.80
CA LEU A 20 18.87 -42.39 -14.26
C LEU A 20 18.21 -42.49 -12.89
N LEU A 21 19.00 -42.37 -11.82
CA LEU A 21 18.53 -41.97 -10.48
C LEU A 21 18.06 -40.50 -10.57
N LEU A 22 16.86 -40.29 -11.09
CA LEU A 22 16.15 -39.04 -10.87
C LEU A 22 15.77 -38.98 -9.39
N PRO A 23 16.11 -37.92 -8.63
CA PRO A 23 15.51 -37.72 -7.32
C PRO A 23 13.98 -37.72 -7.48
N PRO A 24 13.21 -38.26 -6.53
CA PRO A 24 11.76 -38.18 -6.60
C PRO A 24 11.39 -36.71 -6.68
N VAL A 25 10.86 -36.29 -7.82
CA VAL A 25 10.14 -35.02 -7.92
C VAL A 25 8.98 -35.18 -6.94
N ARG A 26 9.11 -34.59 -5.75
CA ARG A 26 7.95 -34.39 -4.89
C ARG A 26 7.02 -33.48 -5.67
N ALA A 27 6.03 -34.08 -6.33
CA ALA A 27 4.88 -33.36 -6.82
C ALA A 27 4.31 -32.61 -5.61
N ARG A 28 4.47 -31.28 -5.61
CA ARG A 28 3.72 -30.43 -4.69
C ARG A 28 2.26 -30.70 -5.02
N ALA A 29 1.50 -31.25 -4.08
CA ALA A 29 0.05 -31.11 -4.15
C ALA A 29 -0.22 -29.59 -4.17
N GLU A 30 -0.60 -29.09 -5.35
CA GLU A 30 -1.24 -27.79 -5.47
C GLU A 30 -2.68 -28.00 -4.97
N VAL A 31 -3.07 -27.25 -3.94
CA VAL A 31 -4.42 -27.32 -3.42
C VAL A 31 -5.28 -26.49 -4.38
N PHE A 32 -6.03 -27.16 -5.25
CA PHE A 32 -6.88 -26.51 -6.25
C PHE A 32 -8.31 -26.32 -5.75
N LEU A 33 -8.90 -25.18 -6.07
CA LEU A 33 -10.36 -25.01 -6.01
C LEU A 33 -11.03 -26.02 -6.94
N SER A 34 -12.16 -26.59 -6.53
CA SER A 34 -12.88 -27.62 -7.27
C SER A 34 -14.32 -27.20 -7.52
N ILE A 35 -14.83 -27.44 -8.72
CA ILE A 35 -16.23 -27.16 -9.08
C ILE A 35 -17.16 -27.99 -8.17
N GLY A 36 -18.21 -27.35 -7.66
CA GLY A 36 -19.16 -27.92 -6.73
C GLY A 36 -18.69 -27.99 -5.27
N GLN A 37 -17.49 -27.48 -4.96
CA GLN A 37 -17.00 -27.37 -3.59
C GLN A 37 -17.10 -25.93 -3.07
N PRO A 38 -17.29 -25.76 -1.75
CA PRO A 38 -17.24 -24.45 -1.13
C PRO A 38 -15.81 -23.89 -1.13
N ALA A 39 -15.70 -22.59 -1.35
CA ALA A 39 -14.49 -21.79 -1.18
C ALA A 39 -14.78 -20.62 -0.24
N ARG A 40 -13.74 -20.09 0.40
CA ARG A 40 -13.85 -18.94 1.29
C ARG A 40 -13.18 -17.73 0.65
N VAL A 41 -13.84 -16.58 0.68
CA VAL A 41 -13.20 -15.29 0.36
C VAL A 41 -12.09 -15.02 1.38
N ALA A 42 -10.87 -14.81 0.92
CA ALA A 42 -9.72 -14.62 1.79
C ALA A 42 -8.71 -13.65 1.16
N GLY A 43 -7.96 -12.91 1.98
CA GLY A 43 -6.85 -12.06 1.52
C GLY A 43 -7.27 -10.70 0.99
N THR A 44 -8.50 -10.24 1.29
CA THR A 44 -9.03 -8.94 0.85
C THR A 44 -8.87 -7.83 1.88
N ASN A 45 -8.26 -8.11 3.04
CA ASN A 45 -7.99 -7.16 4.12
C ASN A 45 -9.23 -6.44 4.64
N GLY A 46 -10.38 -7.12 4.64
CA GLY A 46 -11.66 -6.55 5.09
C GLY A 46 -12.42 -5.76 4.01
N ASP A 47 -11.79 -5.41 2.89
CA ASP A 47 -12.43 -4.70 1.77
C ASP A 47 -13.49 -5.57 1.07
N GLY A 48 -13.42 -6.90 1.25
CA GLY A 48 -14.25 -7.88 0.56
C GLY A 48 -13.80 -8.15 -0.88
N LEU A 49 -14.35 -9.19 -1.49
CA LEU A 49 -14.02 -9.63 -2.84
C LEU A 49 -15.13 -9.24 -3.81
N ASN A 50 -14.78 -8.46 -4.82
CA ASN A 50 -15.69 -8.13 -5.90
C ASN A 50 -16.14 -9.40 -6.64
N LEU A 51 -17.45 -9.66 -6.62
CA LEU A 51 -18.12 -10.63 -7.45
C LEU A 51 -18.60 -9.93 -8.73
N ARG A 52 -18.03 -10.29 -9.87
CA ARG A 52 -18.23 -9.59 -11.15
C ARG A 52 -19.18 -10.32 -12.09
N SER A 53 -19.70 -9.64 -13.12
CA SER A 53 -20.57 -10.27 -14.13
C SER A 53 -19.82 -11.21 -15.08
N GLY A 54 -18.49 -11.12 -15.17
CA GLY A 54 -17.63 -11.94 -16.04
C GLY A 54 -16.18 -12.06 -15.52
N PRO A 55 -15.36 -12.96 -16.09
CA PRO A 55 -14.01 -13.26 -15.64
C PRO A 55 -12.98 -12.24 -16.14
N GLY A 56 -12.81 -11.17 -15.38
CA GLY A 56 -11.86 -10.10 -15.70
C GLY A 56 -12.17 -8.81 -14.93
N TYR A 57 -11.16 -7.96 -14.75
CA TYR A 57 -11.31 -6.68 -14.03
C TYR A 57 -12.24 -5.68 -14.73
N HIS A 58 -12.49 -5.85 -16.03
CA HIS A 58 -13.36 -5.00 -16.86
C HIS A 58 -14.86 -5.34 -16.74
N TYR A 59 -15.23 -6.46 -16.13
CA TYR A 59 -16.64 -6.81 -15.93
C TYR A 59 -17.22 -6.13 -14.68
N ALA A 60 -18.47 -5.67 -14.78
CA ALA A 60 -19.18 -4.96 -13.71
C ALA A 60 -19.17 -5.72 -12.38
N VAL A 61 -18.92 -5.01 -11.27
CA VAL A 61 -19.04 -5.58 -9.92
C VAL A 61 -20.53 -5.70 -9.58
N LEU A 62 -21.01 -6.93 -9.42
CA LEU A 62 -22.39 -7.22 -9.02
C LEU A 62 -22.58 -6.96 -7.52
N VAL A 63 -21.61 -7.36 -6.71
CA VAL A 63 -21.60 -7.16 -5.25
C VAL A 63 -20.19 -7.37 -4.70
N VAL A 64 -19.89 -6.80 -3.54
CA VAL A 64 -18.67 -7.07 -2.78
C VAL A 64 -18.96 -8.12 -1.71
N MET A 65 -18.34 -9.29 -1.84
CA MET A 65 -18.49 -10.40 -0.88
C MET A 65 -17.57 -10.16 0.32
N PRO A 66 -18.09 -10.02 1.55
CA PRO A 66 -17.24 -9.75 2.70
C PRO A 66 -16.14 -10.81 2.90
N GLU A 67 -15.02 -10.40 3.47
CA GLU A 67 -13.94 -11.34 3.77
C GLU A 67 -14.43 -12.45 4.70
N GLY A 68 -14.02 -13.67 4.41
CA GLY A 68 -14.35 -14.84 5.18
C GLY A 68 -15.70 -15.47 4.89
N THR A 69 -16.49 -14.88 3.98
CA THR A 69 -17.72 -15.51 3.48
C THR A 69 -17.40 -16.76 2.66
N THR A 70 -18.28 -17.75 2.77
CA THR A 70 -18.23 -18.97 1.96
C THR A 70 -19.04 -18.77 0.68
N VAL A 71 -18.45 -19.13 -0.45
CA VAL A 71 -19.04 -19.11 -1.78
C VAL A 71 -19.03 -20.53 -2.36
N GLN A 72 -19.97 -20.86 -3.23
CA GLN A 72 -19.94 -22.14 -3.97
C GLN A 72 -19.24 -21.96 -5.30
N ILE A 73 -18.25 -22.79 -5.62
CA ILE A 73 -17.60 -22.77 -6.94
C ILE A 73 -18.53 -23.44 -7.96
N LEU A 74 -18.98 -22.68 -8.96
CA LEU A 74 -19.88 -23.18 -10.01
C LEU A 74 -19.16 -23.54 -11.32
N ALA A 75 -18.13 -22.77 -11.70
CA ALA A 75 -17.35 -23.00 -12.92
C ALA A 75 -15.99 -22.28 -12.88
N GLY A 76 -15.09 -22.60 -13.82
CA GLY A 76 -13.74 -22.02 -13.90
C GLY A 76 -12.62 -23.04 -13.62
N PRO A 77 -11.35 -22.60 -13.53
CA PRO A 77 -10.92 -21.21 -13.71
C PRO A 77 -10.93 -20.81 -15.18
N GLN A 78 -11.37 -19.59 -15.47
CA GLN A 78 -11.09 -18.92 -16.75
C GLN A 78 -9.95 -17.94 -16.57
N ARG A 79 -9.08 -17.80 -17.57
CA ARG A 79 -8.00 -16.81 -17.55
C ARG A 79 -8.41 -15.59 -18.36
N ASP A 80 -8.19 -14.41 -17.79
CA ASP A 80 -8.29 -13.17 -18.55
C ASP A 80 -7.04 -12.95 -19.42
N SER A 81 -7.04 -11.87 -20.21
CA SER A 81 -5.94 -11.49 -21.10
C SER A 81 -4.63 -11.16 -20.38
N ALA A 82 -4.67 -10.85 -19.08
CA ALA A 82 -3.51 -10.62 -18.23
C ALA A 82 -3.04 -11.89 -17.49
N GLY A 83 -3.69 -13.03 -17.75
CA GLY A 83 -3.34 -14.32 -17.19
C GLY A 83 -3.92 -14.58 -15.80
N ASN A 84 -4.71 -13.67 -15.24
CA ASN A 84 -5.33 -13.85 -13.93
C ASN A 84 -6.43 -14.91 -14.01
N GLN A 85 -6.57 -15.73 -12.97
CA GLN A 85 -7.57 -16.78 -12.93
C GLN A 85 -8.83 -16.30 -12.23
N TRP A 86 -9.98 -16.61 -12.80
CA TRP A 86 -11.30 -16.22 -12.31
C TRP A 86 -12.20 -17.44 -12.16
N TRP A 87 -12.92 -17.51 -11.06
CA TRP A 87 -13.87 -18.58 -10.78
C TRP A 87 -15.28 -18.02 -10.76
N ASN A 88 -16.20 -18.71 -11.42
CA ASN A 88 -17.61 -18.42 -11.28
C ASN A 88 -18.08 -19.00 -9.94
N VAL A 89 -18.61 -18.14 -9.07
CA VAL A 89 -19.03 -18.49 -7.72
C VAL A 89 -20.42 -17.98 -7.41
N GLN A 90 -21.10 -18.66 -6.51
CA GLN A 90 -22.41 -18.27 -5.99
C GLN A 90 -22.30 -17.87 -4.51
N TRP A 91 -22.87 -16.72 -4.19
CA TRP A 91 -22.99 -16.21 -2.83
C TRP A 91 -24.40 -15.63 -2.60
N GLY A 92 -25.18 -16.28 -1.72
CA GLY A 92 -26.59 -15.95 -1.54
C GLY A 92 -27.38 -16.08 -2.85
N SER A 93 -28.06 -15.00 -3.26
CA SER A 93 -28.77 -14.91 -4.56
C SER A 93 -27.88 -14.47 -5.73
N TYR A 94 -26.62 -14.09 -5.47
CA TYR A 94 -25.72 -13.57 -6.50
C TYR A 94 -24.85 -14.68 -7.08
N THR A 95 -24.74 -14.68 -8.41
CA THR A 95 -23.83 -15.56 -9.17
C THR A 95 -22.98 -14.70 -10.08
N GLY A 96 -21.65 -14.86 -10.00
CA GLY A 96 -20.71 -14.04 -10.76
C GLY A 96 -19.29 -14.59 -10.71
N TRP A 97 -18.31 -13.83 -11.15
CA TRP A 97 -16.92 -14.24 -11.26
C TRP A 97 -16.05 -13.50 -10.25
N ALA A 98 -15.24 -14.26 -9.52
CA ALA A 98 -14.36 -13.75 -8.48
C ALA A 98 -12.92 -14.19 -8.76
N LEU A 99 -11.97 -13.33 -8.44
CA LEU A 99 -10.55 -13.57 -8.70
C LEU A 99 -10.05 -14.73 -7.83
N ALA A 100 -9.36 -15.69 -8.45
CA ALA A 100 -8.88 -16.91 -7.81
C ALA A 100 -7.94 -16.64 -6.62
N ASP A 101 -7.14 -15.58 -6.71
CA ASP A 101 -6.16 -15.20 -5.69
C ASP A 101 -6.81 -14.86 -4.34
N TYR A 102 -8.11 -14.56 -4.35
CA TYR A 102 -8.90 -14.26 -3.16
C TYR A 102 -9.90 -15.36 -2.78
N LEU A 103 -9.78 -16.56 -3.36
CA LEU A 103 -10.62 -17.72 -3.06
C LEU A 103 -9.77 -18.88 -2.52
N ALA A 104 -10.03 -19.29 -1.29
CA ALA A 104 -9.34 -20.41 -0.64
C ALA A 104 -10.25 -21.66 -0.55
N PRO A 105 -9.73 -22.88 -0.74
CA PRO A 105 -10.49 -24.11 -0.49
C PRO A 105 -10.98 -24.15 0.96
N ALA A 106 -12.26 -24.48 1.18
CA ALA A 106 -12.83 -24.51 2.52
C ALA A 106 -12.22 -25.59 3.46
N GLY A 107 -11.29 -26.43 2.98
CA GLY A 107 -10.69 -27.54 3.73
C GLY A 107 -9.17 -27.73 3.59
N GLY A 108 -8.42 -26.78 3.02
CA GLY A 108 -6.97 -26.90 2.85
C GLY A 108 -6.18 -25.98 3.79
N GLN A 109 -5.31 -26.52 4.63
CA GLN A 109 -4.34 -25.71 5.38
C GLN A 109 -3.48 -24.90 4.38
N ALA A 110 -3.59 -23.57 4.48
CA ALA A 110 -2.90 -22.62 3.61
C ALA A 110 -1.38 -22.83 3.66
N ARG A 111 -0.72 -22.79 2.48
CA ARG A 111 0.72 -22.51 2.44
C ARG A 111 0.93 -21.08 2.90
N LEU A 112 1.41 -20.94 4.13
CA LEU A 112 1.87 -19.71 4.75
C LEU A 112 3.00 -19.10 3.91
N GLY A 113 2.70 -18.01 3.21
CA GLY A 113 3.68 -17.15 2.55
C GLY A 113 3.16 -15.72 2.51
N SER A 114 3.76 -14.84 3.31
CA SER A 114 3.65 -13.36 3.28
C SER A 114 2.34 -12.66 3.71
N SER A 115 1.59 -13.18 4.69
CA SER A 115 0.37 -12.52 5.22
C SER A 115 0.49 -11.91 6.63
N LEU A 116 1.68 -11.80 7.21
CA LEU A 116 1.84 -11.19 8.54
C LEU A 116 1.75 -9.65 8.51
N GLN A 117 2.07 -8.98 7.39
CA GLN A 117 2.40 -7.55 7.39
C GLN A 117 1.27 -6.56 7.06
N ARG A 118 0.12 -6.98 6.49
CA ARG A 118 -1.03 -6.08 6.18
C ARG A 118 -2.20 -6.14 7.18
N LYS A 119 -2.12 -7.02 8.17
CA LYS A 119 -3.06 -7.12 9.30
C LYS A 119 -2.65 -6.25 10.51
N ALA A 120 -1.67 -5.37 10.32
CA ALA A 120 -1.10 -4.55 11.39
C ALA A 120 -1.63 -3.11 11.39
N THR A 121 -2.23 -2.63 10.28
CA THR A 121 -2.64 -1.22 10.12
C THR A 121 -4.14 -1.07 10.07
N PHE A 122 -4.69 -0.16 10.88
CA PHE A 122 -6.13 0.06 11.02
C PHE A 122 -6.47 1.53 11.20
N ARG A 123 -7.71 1.91 10.85
CA ARG A 123 -8.24 3.26 11.10
C ARG A 123 -9.01 3.25 12.41
N ILE A 124 -8.54 4.03 13.39
CA ILE A 124 -9.02 4.00 14.76
C ILE A 124 -9.41 5.41 15.18
N TYR A 125 -10.59 5.56 15.79
CA TYR A 125 -10.97 6.82 16.41
C TYR A 125 -10.19 7.00 17.71
N ALA A 126 -9.47 8.11 17.85
CA ALA A 126 -8.58 8.37 18.98
C ALA A 126 -9.01 9.60 19.79
N HIS A 127 -9.01 9.47 21.11
CA HIS A 127 -9.24 10.57 22.05
C HIS A 127 -7.93 11.15 22.59
N ARG A 128 -8.00 12.41 23.03
CA ARG A 128 -6.97 12.99 23.89
C ARG A 128 -7.15 12.41 25.30
N LEU A 129 -6.10 11.83 25.87
CA LEU A 129 -6.16 11.17 27.18
C LEU A 129 -6.52 12.15 28.32
N GLY A 130 -5.80 13.27 28.45
CA GLY A 130 -6.15 14.34 29.40
C GLY A 130 -6.04 13.98 30.90
N LEU A 131 -5.26 12.97 31.27
CA LEU A 131 -5.15 12.44 32.65
C LEU A 131 -3.82 12.80 33.35
N VAL A 132 -3.27 14.00 33.12
CA VAL A 132 -2.02 14.44 33.76
C VAL A 132 -2.12 14.32 35.29
N GLY A 133 -1.11 13.70 35.91
CA GLY A 133 -1.03 13.42 37.35
C GLY A 133 -1.55 12.05 37.77
N GLU A 134 -2.35 11.37 36.93
CA GLU A 134 -2.79 10.00 37.18
C GLU A 134 -1.67 8.98 36.91
N ARG A 135 -1.86 7.76 37.40
CA ARG A 135 -0.90 6.66 37.20
C ARG A 135 -1.41 5.71 36.12
N THR A 136 -0.61 5.48 35.08
CA THR A 136 -0.88 4.50 34.03
C THR A 136 -0.78 3.07 34.55
N ALA A 137 -1.33 2.10 33.80
CA ALA A 137 -1.26 0.68 34.11
C ALA A 137 0.17 0.12 34.23
N ASN A 138 1.15 0.68 33.50
CA ASN A 138 2.55 0.26 33.64
C ASN A 138 3.28 0.94 34.83
N GLY A 139 2.61 1.83 35.56
CA GLY A 139 3.13 2.47 36.76
C GLY A 139 3.82 3.82 36.54
N HIS A 140 3.79 4.37 35.31
CA HIS A 140 4.21 5.74 35.03
C HIS A 140 3.21 6.75 35.62
N VAL A 141 3.69 7.90 36.09
CA VAL A 141 2.82 9.01 36.51
C VAL A 141 2.78 10.02 35.39
N ILE A 142 1.60 10.23 34.81
CA ILE A 142 1.43 11.01 33.58
C ILE A 142 1.90 12.45 33.82
N GLN A 143 2.84 12.89 33.00
CA GLN A 143 3.38 14.25 32.99
C GLN A 143 2.72 15.08 31.88
N PRO A 144 2.70 16.42 32.02
CA PRO A 144 2.41 17.29 30.89
C PRO A 144 3.35 16.99 29.72
N ASN A 145 2.82 16.97 28.49
CA ASN A 145 3.55 16.69 27.26
C ASN A 145 4.12 15.27 27.11
N ASP A 146 3.52 14.27 27.76
CA ASP A 146 3.91 12.88 27.55
C ASP A 146 3.62 12.35 26.13
N PHE A 147 4.43 11.36 25.70
CA PHE A 147 4.38 10.73 24.39
C PHE A 147 4.15 9.22 24.52
N PHE A 148 2.89 8.82 24.67
CA PHE A 148 2.47 7.42 24.65
C PHE A 148 1.03 7.29 24.15
N VAL A 149 0.59 6.07 23.90
CA VAL A 149 -0.82 5.73 23.63
C VAL A 149 -1.37 4.76 24.69
N THR A 150 -2.69 4.71 24.77
CA THR A 150 -3.43 3.68 25.50
C THR A 150 -4.04 2.71 24.50
N LEU A 151 -4.04 1.41 24.83
CA LEU A 151 -4.76 0.41 24.06
C LEU A 151 -5.62 -0.48 24.97
N PRO A 152 -6.78 -0.96 24.47
CA PRO A 152 -7.75 -1.71 25.28
C PRO A 152 -7.34 -3.16 25.56
N CYS A 153 -6.06 -3.43 25.83
CA CYS A 153 -5.58 -4.73 26.28
C CYS A 153 -4.27 -4.62 27.06
N SER A 154 -4.20 -5.25 28.24
CA SER A 154 -2.93 -5.43 28.96
C SER A 154 -1.93 -6.33 28.23
N CYS A 155 -2.39 -7.10 27.24
CA CYS A 155 -1.54 -7.95 26.40
C CYS A 155 -0.58 -7.18 25.49
N ALA A 156 -0.82 -5.89 25.27
CA ALA A 156 0.06 -4.99 24.51
C ALA A 156 0.63 -3.87 25.39
N LEU A 157 0.75 -4.08 26.70
CA LEU A 157 1.26 -3.08 27.66
C LEU A 157 2.78 -3.17 27.77
N SER A 158 3.48 -2.05 27.53
CA SER A 158 4.94 -1.95 27.73
C SER A 158 5.30 -1.79 29.20
N SER A 159 6.54 -2.14 29.57
CA SER A 159 7.04 -1.92 30.93
C SER A 159 7.15 -0.42 31.26
N ASN A 160 7.38 -0.07 32.53
CA ASN A 160 7.53 1.34 32.94
C ASN A 160 8.76 1.97 32.27
N GLY A 161 8.54 2.95 31.39
CA GLY A 161 9.57 3.53 30.50
C GLY A 161 9.98 2.63 29.34
N GLY A 162 9.31 1.48 29.16
CA GLY A 162 9.56 0.50 28.11
C GLY A 162 8.92 0.86 26.77
N GLN A 163 9.29 0.09 25.76
CA GLN A 163 8.87 0.25 24.35
C GLN A 163 8.62 -1.10 23.68
N GLU A 164 8.28 -2.13 24.45
CA GLU A 164 8.05 -3.49 23.96
C GLU A 164 6.88 -3.57 22.97
N PHE A 165 5.87 -2.71 23.18
CA PHE A 165 4.76 -2.53 22.26
C PHE A 165 4.70 -1.07 21.83
N GLN A 166 4.80 -0.86 20.52
CA GLN A 166 4.77 0.44 19.90
C GLN A 166 3.77 0.45 18.75
N VAL A 167 3.17 1.62 18.53
CA VAL A 167 2.34 1.88 17.37
C VAL A 167 2.91 3.05 16.58
N LEU A 168 2.82 2.99 15.26
CA LEU A 168 2.96 4.16 14.41
C LEU A 168 1.57 4.79 14.26
N VAL A 169 1.42 6.03 14.71
CA VAL A 169 0.20 6.83 14.53
C VAL A 169 0.44 7.85 13.43
N GLU A 170 -0.42 7.85 12.42
CA GLU A 170 -0.43 8.83 11.35
C GLU A 170 -1.71 9.68 11.39
N TYR A 171 -1.53 11.00 11.35
CA TYR A 171 -2.63 11.97 11.29
C TYR A 171 -2.25 13.15 10.39
N ARG A 172 -3.01 13.33 9.30
CA ARG A 172 -2.85 14.46 8.35
C ARG A 172 -1.40 14.69 7.90
N GLY A 173 -0.69 13.61 7.58
CA GLY A 173 0.71 13.64 7.13
C GLY A 173 1.76 13.60 8.25
N ARG A 174 1.37 13.87 9.51
CA ARG A 174 2.27 13.73 10.66
C ARG A 174 2.30 12.30 11.16
N ARG A 175 3.47 11.85 11.61
CA ARG A 175 3.72 10.48 12.05
C ARG A 175 4.46 10.46 13.38
N LEU A 176 4.02 9.62 14.32
CA LEU A 176 4.74 9.36 15.57
C LEU A 176 4.75 7.88 15.87
N VAL A 177 5.91 7.36 16.28
CA VAL A 177 6.01 6.06 16.92
C VAL A 177 5.85 6.27 18.43
N LEU A 178 4.85 5.61 19.03
CA LEU A 178 4.46 5.83 20.41
C LEU A 178 4.41 4.49 21.16
N PRO A 179 5.00 4.41 22.37
CA PRO A 179 4.87 3.22 23.21
C PRO A 179 3.47 3.12 23.82
N VAL A 180 3.04 1.90 24.13
CA VAL A 180 1.78 1.63 24.81
C VAL A 180 2.03 1.56 26.32
N TRP A 181 1.63 2.60 27.07
CA TRP A 181 1.93 2.71 28.52
C TRP A 181 0.72 2.52 29.43
N ASP A 182 -0.49 2.52 28.88
CA ASP A 182 -1.71 2.37 29.65
C ASP A 182 -2.74 1.47 28.97
N VAL A 183 -3.71 0.99 29.75
CA VAL A 183 -4.81 0.15 29.27
C VAL A 183 -6.09 0.97 29.21
N GLY A 184 -6.54 1.23 28.00
CA GLY A 184 -7.69 2.10 27.72
C GLY A 184 -7.84 2.33 26.23
N PRO A 185 -8.96 2.89 25.75
CA PRO A 185 -10.18 3.25 26.48
C PRO A 185 -10.97 1.99 26.91
N TRP A 186 -12.19 2.18 27.41
CA TRP A 186 -13.05 1.10 27.91
C TRP A 186 -13.17 -0.10 26.94
N ASN A 187 -13.60 -1.25 27.47
CA ASN A 187 -13.38 -2.59 26.87
C ASN A 187 -11.91 -3.00 26.95
N VAL A 188 -11.30 -2.90 28.13
CA VAL A 188 -9.88 -3.21 28.41
C VAL A 188 -9.46 -4.67 28.16
N ASP A 189 -10.37 -5.47 27.63
CA ASP A 189 -10.22 -6.85 27.20
C ASP A 189 -10.48 -7.00 25.69
N ASP A 190 -10.32 -5.91 24.93
CA ASP A 190 -10.60 -5.81 23.51
C ASP A 190 -9.34 -5.63 22.67
N ASP A 191 -8.70 -6.74 22.35
CA ASP A 191 -7.58 -6.83 21.43
C ASP A 191 -8.04 -6.77 19.96
N PHE A 192 -8.69 -5.68 19.55
CA PHE A 192 -9.34 -5.59 18.23
C PHE A 192 -8.39 -5.75 17.04
N TRP A 193 -7.08 -5.57 17.25
CA TRP A 193 -6.06 -5.88 16.25
C TRP A 193 -5.88 -7.37 16.01
N ASN A 194 -6.34 -8.25 16.91
CA ASN A 194 -6.26 -9.69 16.71
C ASN A 194 -7.40 -10.21 15.81
N PRO A 195 -7.17 -11.32 15.08
CA PRO A 195 -8.21 -11.94 14.26
C PRO A 195 -9.47 -12.29 15.07
N PRO A 196 -10.69 -12.22 14.47
CA PRO A 196 -11.96 -12.44 15.19
C PRO A 196 -12.05 -13.82 15.85
N GLU A 197 -11.29 -14.79 15.32
CA GLU A 197 -11.25 -16.17 15.82
C GLU A 197 -10.67 -16.24 17.24
N VAL A 198 -9.72 -15.37 17.59
CA VAL A 198 -9.02 -15.38 18.89
C VAL A 198 -9.43 -14.24 19.81
N ARG A 199 -9.98 -13.15 19.26
CA ARG A 199 -10.51 -12.02 20.02
C ARG A 199 -11.62 -12.43 20.98
N ARG A 200 -11.70 -11.78 22.15
CA ARG A 200 -12.78 -12.03 23.13
C ARG A 200 -14.16 -11.62 22.61
N TRP A 201 -14.25 -10.43 22.00
CA TRP A 201 -15.44 -9.88 21.38
C TRP A 201 -15.68 -10.49 19.99
N LYS A 202 -16.58 -11.47 19.93
CA LYS A 202 -16.87 -12.25 18.71
C LYS A 202 -17.78 -11.49 17.74
N GLY A 203 -17.70 -11.86 16.47
CA GLY A 203 -18.57 -11.34 15.41
C GLY A 203 -18.20 -9.95 14.87
N LEU A 204 -17.09 -9.38 15.33
CA LEU A 204 -16.54 -8.13 14.82
C LEU A 204 -15.37 -8.40 13.87
N PRO A 205 -15.24 -7.66 12.76
CA PRO A 205 -14.04 -7.71 11.93
C PRO A 205 -12.77 -7.32 12.72
N GLN A 206 -11.62 -7.86 12.29
CA GLN A 206 -10.31 -7.42 12.78
C GLN A 206 -10.14 -5.93 12.49
N GLY A 207 -9.61 -5.18 13.45
CA GLY A 207 -9.41 -3.73 13.33
C GLY A 207 -10.58 -2.87 13.76
N ILE A 208 -11.74 -3.46 14.12
CA ILE A 208 -12.92 -2.72 14.55
C ILE A 208 -13.05 -2.80 16.08
N PRO A 209 -12.74 -1.72 16.83
CA PRO A 209 -12.95 -1.67 18.28
C PRO A 209 -14.42 -1.99 18.64
N ALA A 210 -14.63 -2.72 19.73
CA ALA A 210 -15.98 -3.05 20.20
C ALA A 210 -16.76 -1.78 20.60
N ALA A 211 -16.07 -0.74 21.08
CA ALA A 211 -16.66 0.57 21.34
C ALA A 211 -17.15 1.25 20.06
N GLN A 212 -16.36 1.18 18.98
CA GLN A 212 -16.76 1.70 17.67
C GLN A 212 -18.03 1.00 17.17
N ALA A 213 -18.05 -0.33 17.17
CA ALA A 213 -19.20 -1.10 16.72
C ALA A 213 -20.44 -0.89 17.62
N ALA A 214 -20.25 -0.72 18.93
CA ALA A 214 -21.34 -0.40 19.84
C ALA A 214 -21.93 0.99 19.55
N TYR A 215 -21.07 1.97 19.26
CA TYR A 215 -21.48 3.35 18.98
C TYR A 215 -22.23 3.50 17.65
N PHE A 216 -21.72 2.91 16.57
CA PHE A 216 -22.31 3.07 15.23
C PHE A 216 -23.38 2.02 14.90
N ASP A 217 -23.16 0.77 15.33
CA ASP A 217 -23.94 -0.39 14.85
C ASP A 217 -24.79 -1.02 15.96
N GLY A 218 -24.77 -0.45 17.16
CA GLY A 218 -25.50 -0.99 18.32
C GLY A 218 -24.98 -2.35 18.78
N TYR A 219 -23.74 -2.72 18.42
CA TYR A 219 -23.11 -3.95 18.91
C TYR A 219 -23.19 -4.03 20.44
N ASN A 220 -23.42 -5.24 20.96
CA ASN A 220 -23.67 -5.47 22.39
C ASN A 220 -24.82 -4.58 22.95
N GLY A 221 -25.82 -4.25 22.14
CA GLY A 221 -26.92 -3.37 22.53
C GLY A 221 -26.49 -1.91 22.76
N GLY A 222 -25.42 -1.47 22.10
CA GLY A 222 -24.83 -0.14 22.27
C GLY A 222 -24.04 0.02 23.57
N LYS A 223 -23.59 -1.09 24.17
CA LYS A 223 -22.96 -1.10 25.50
C LYS A 223 -21.53 -1.62 25.48
N ASP A 224 -20.74 -1.15 26.43
CA ASP A 224 -19.39 -1.64 26.69
C ASP A 224 -19.39 -2.97 27.49
N GLY A 225 -18.20 -3.52 27.77
CA GLY A 225 -17.99 -4.72 28.57
C GLY A 225 -18.50 -4.67 30.00
N TRP A 226 -18.83 -3.48 30.48
CA TRP A 226 -19.39 -3.24 31.82
C TRP A 226 -20.90 -2.92 31.77
N GLY A 227 -21.52 -3.01 30.58
CA GLY A 227 -22.95 -2.78 30.38
C GLY A 227 -23.36 -1.30 30.36
N ARG A 228 -22.41 -0.37 30.28
CA ARG A 228 -22.67 1.08 30.16
C ARG A 228 -22.88 1.44 28.71
N VAL A 229 -23.71 2.46 28.44
CA VAL A 229 -23.93 2.97 27.08
C VAL A 229 -22.64 3.59 26.55
N VAL A 230 -22.24 3.18 25.34
CA VAL A 230 -21.05 3.73 24.69
C VAL A 230 -21.36 5.12 24.14
N ALA A 231 -20.66 6.12 24.65
CA ALA A 231 -20.82 7.53 24.23
C ALA A 231 -19.77 7.98 23.19
N SER A 232 -18.82 7.10 22.84
CA SER A 232 -17.71 7.41 21.95
C SER A 232 -17.24 6.15 21.21
N PRO A 233 -16.89 6.24 19.91
CA PRO A 233 -16.36 5.11 19.16
C PRO A 233 -14.87 4.85 19.40
N ALA A 234 -14.22 5.56 20.34
CA ALA A 234 -12.78 5.50 20.48
C ALA A 234 -12.24 4.11 20.80
N GLY A 235 -11.22 3.70 20.05
CA GLY A 235 -10.48 2.46 20.26
C GLY A 235 -9.10 2.66 20.88
N MET A 236 -8.66 3.91 21.04
CA MET A 236 -7.39 4.26 21.69
C MET A 236 -7.45 5.69 22.26
N ASP A 237 -6.57 6.00 23.21
CA ASP A 237 -6.29 7.38 23.61
C ASP A 237 -4.81 7.72 23.35
N ILE A 238 -4.53 9.01 23.15
CA ILE A 238 -3.20 9.54 22.87
C ILE A 238 -2.85 10.56 23.96
N ALA A 239 -1.67 10.43 24.55
CA ALA A 239 -1.17 11.35 25.57
C ALA A 239 -1.01 12.78 25.03
N ASP A 240 -1.12 13.76 25.93
CA ASP A 240 -1.26 15.18 25.58
C ASP A 240 -0.14 15.72 24.68
N GLY A 241 1.11 15.29 24.91
CA GLY A 241 2.26 15.71 24.10
C GLY A 241 2.23 15.14 22.70
N ALA A 242 1.98 13.83 22.60
CA ALA A 242 1.81 13.15 21.31
C ALA A 242 0.61 13.69 20.51
N PHE A 243 -0.52 13.97 21.17
CA PHE A 243 -1.72 14.53 20.55
C PHE A 243 -1.44 15.91 19.93
N ALA A 244 -0.74 16.78 20.67
CA ALA A 244 -0.33 18.09 20.19
C ALA A 244 0.72 17.99 19.06
N ALA A 245 1.69 17.08 19.17
CA ALA A 245 2.71 16.86 18.15
C ALA A 245 2.12 16.33 16.82
N LEU A 246 1.13 15.43 16.89
CA LEU A 246 0.33 15.00 15.73
C LEU A 246 -0.54 16.13 15.16
N GLY A 247 -0.63 17.28 15.81
CA GLY A 247 -1.44 18.41 15.33
C GLY A 247 -2.94 18.19 15.51
N MET A 248 -3.33 17.26 16.38
CA MET A 248 -4.72 17.01 16.71
C MET A 248 -5.21 18.13 17.64
N THR A 249 -6.36 18.72 17.30
CA THR A 249 -7.04 19.74 18.14
C THR A 249 -8.32 19.21 18.76
N GLN A 250 -8.81 18.08 18.26
CA GLN A 250 -10.01 17.38 18.70
C GLN A 250 -9.85 15.90 18.36
N SER A 251 -10.67 15.06 18.98
CA SER A 251 -10.69 13.63 18.74
C SER A 251 -11.14 13.34 17.30
N ASP A 252 -10.41 12.44 16.65
CA ASP A 252 -10.58 12.18 15.22
C ASP A 252 -10.05 10.78 14.88
N TRP A 253 -10.29 10.36 13.63
CA TRP A 253 -9.72 9.15 13.08
C TRP A 253 -8.24 9.32 12.79
N VAL A 254 -7.45 8.36 13.27
CA VAL A 254 -6.03 8.21 12.97
C VAL A 254 -5.79 6.88 12.26
N THR A 255 -4.74 6.81 11.46
CA THR A 255 -4.24 5.54 10.92
C THR A 255 -3.19 5.02 11.88
N VAL A 256 -3.31 3.76 12.29
CA VAL A 256 -2.44 3.18 13.33
C VAL A 256 -1.89 1.86 12.84
N THR A 257 -0.57 1.72 12.87
CA THR A 257 0.11 0.46 12.64
C THR A 257 0.61 -0.11 13.96
N PHE A 258 0.17 -1.31 14.30
CA PHE A 258 0.66 -2.11 15.41
C PHE A 258 2.00 -2.75 15.05
N LEU A 259 3.10 -2.16 15.51
CA LEU A 259 4.44 -2.51 15.03
C LEU A 259 4.88 -3.93 15.43
N TRP A 260 4.32 -4.49 16.51
CA TRP A 260 4.57 -5.90 16.87
C TRP A 260 3.86 -6.90 15.96
N MET A 261 2.95 -6.44 15.10
CA MET A 261 2.28 -7.26 14.09
C MET A 261 2.96 -7.14 12.72
N VAL A 262 3.84 -6.15 12.54
CA VAL A 262 4.67 -6.01 11.36
C VAL A 262 5.74 -7.10 11.40
N GLY A 263 5.84 -7.88 10.31
CA GLY A 263 6.92 -8.85 10.18
C GLY A 263 8.26 -8.14 10.03
N ASP A 264 9.28 -8.65 10.73
CA ASP A 264 10.64 -8.13 10.66
C ASP A 264 11.12 -7.99 9.21
N PRO A 265 11.84 -6.90 8.86
CA PRO A 265 12.46 -6.82 7.55
C PRO A 265 13.47 -7.97 7.40
N PRO A 266 13.72 -8.44 6.16
CA PRO A 266 14.68 -9.50 5.92
C PRO A 266 16.03 -9.18 6.57
N SER A 267 16.61 -10.19 7.25
CA SER A 267 17.92 -10.10 7.89
C SER A 267 18.86 -11.15 7.28
N PRO A 268 19.93 -10.73 6.58
CA PRO A 268 20.34 -9.34 6.34
C PRO A 268 19.39 -8.61 5.37
N LEU A 269 19.35 -7.27 5.48
CA LEU A 269 18.63 -6.43 4.52
C LEU A 269 19.18 -6.66 3.09
N PRO A 270 18.36 -6.48 2.04
CA PRO A 270 18.82 -6.56 0.66
C PRO A 270 20.02 -5.64 0.44
N ALA A 271 21.03 -6.16 -0.23
CA ALA A 271 22.23 -5.40 -0.53
C ALA A 271 21.90 -4.26 -1.51
N PRO A 272 22.50 -3.08 -1.33
CA PRO A 272 22.40 -1.99 -2.32
C PRO A 272 23.05 -2.40 -3.65
N PRO A 273 22.82 -1.62 -4.72
CA PRO A 273 23.47 -1.84 -6.00
C PRO A 273 24.99 -1.84 -5.85
N THR A 274 25.70 -2.68 -6.63
CA THR A 274 27.17 -2.74 -6.61
C THR A 274 27.76 -1.36 -6.89
N GLY A 275 28.73 -0.95 -6.06
CA GLY A 275 29.32 0.38 -6.13
C GLY A 275 28.43 1.46 -5.54
N TYR A 276 27.46 1.13 -4.68
CA TYR A 276 26.62 2.05 -3.90
C TYR A 276 26.44 1.56 -2.45
N GLU A 277 27.46 0.93 -1.88
CA GLU A 277 27.44 0.27 -0.57
C GLU A 277 27.18 1.22 0.61
N ASP A 278 27.43 2.52 0.42
CA ASP A 278 27.19 3.63 1.34
C ASP A 278 25.73 4.10 1.38
N THR A 279 24.83 3.45 0.65
CA THR A 279 23.39 3.79 0.63
C THR A 279 22.78 3.72 2.04
N VAL A 280 22.32 4.87 2.55
CA VAL A 280 21.64 5.04 3.84
C VAL A 280 20.36 4.20 3.88
N THR A 281 20.05 3.65 5.06
CA THR A 281 18.77 2.97 5.32
C THR A 281 17.86 3.90 6.09
N VAL A 282 16.61 4.02 5.64
CA VAL A 282 15.54 4.81 6.27
C VAL A 282 14.44 3.84 6.67
N HIS A 283 14.06 3.87 7.95
CA HIS A 283 13.00 3.06 8.52
C HIS A 283 11.65 3.82 8.53
N PRO A 284 10.52 3.10 8.70
CA PRO A 284 9.22 3.75 8.79
C PRO A 284 9.18 4.83 9.88
N GLY A 285 8.72 6.03 9.52
CA GLY A 285 8.64 7.18 10.42
C GLY A 285 9.90 8.02 10.51
N GLU A 286 11.04 7.58 9.96
CA GLU A 286 12.25 8.38 9.88
C GLU A 286 12.19 9.41 8.74
N ARG A 287 12.90 10.54 8.92
CA ARG A 287 13.04 11.57 7.89
C ARG A 287 13.87 11.03 6.72
N PRO A 288 13.42 11.14 5.46
CA PRO A 288 14.24 10.84 4.29
C PRO A 288 15.49 11.76 4.22
N PRO A 289 16.55 11.39 3.47
CA PRO A 289 17.76 12.21 3.33
C PRO A 289 17.51 13.41 2.40
N LEU A 290 16.83 14.42 2.93
CA LEU A 290 16.40 15.64 2.22
C LEU A 290 17.40 16.79 2.31
N ASP A 291 18.44 16.67 3.15
CA ASP A 291 19.44 17.72 3.30
C ASP A 291 20.44 17.67 2.11
N PRO A 292 20.85 18.82 1.55
CA PRO A 292 21.82 18.86 0.46
C PRO A 292 23.17 18.22 0.83
N VAL A 293 23.76 17.48 -0.11
CA VAL A 293 25.04 16.79 0.06
C VAL A 293 26.04 17.30 -0.99
N PRO A 294 27.27 17.67 -0.61
CA PRO A 294 28.30 18.09 -1.56
C PRO A 294 28.49 17.08 -2.71
N PRO A 295 28.98 17.52 -3.88
CA PRO A 295 29.19 16.65 -5.03
C PRO A 295 29.97 15.38 -4.66
N GLN A 296 29.37 14.23 -4.93
CA GLN A 296 29.98 12.91 -4.75
C GLN A 296 30.83 12.49 -5.97
N ASP A 297 31.43 11.30 -5.92
CA ASP A 297 32.27 10.77 -7.00
C ASP A 297 31.55 10.86 -8.37
N PRO A 298 32.05 11.66 -9.32
CA PRO A 298 31.38 11.91 -10.60
C PRO A 298 31.35 10.68 -11.52
N THR A 299 32.12 9.63 -11.22
CA THR A 299 32.04 8.34 -11.92
C THR A 299 30.84 7.51 -11.49
N ARG A 300 30.25 7.81 -10.33
CA ARG A 300 29.09 7.13 -9.75
C ARG A 300 27.84 8.01 -9.69
N TYR A 301 27.99 9.31 -9.53
CA TYR A 301 26.88 10.23 -9.32
C TYR A 301 26.88 11.38 -10.31
N VAL A 302 25.68 11.93 -10.53
CA VAL A 302 25.46 13.23 -11.15
C VAL A 302 24.94 14.18 -10.07
N HIS A 303 25.66 15.27 -9.83
CA HIS A 303 25.27 16.27 -8.84
C HIS A 303 24.43 17.37 -9.50
N PHE A 304 23.30 17.72 -8.87
CA PHE A 304 22.38 18.77 -9.28
C PHE A 304 22.61 20.02 -8.42
N PRO A 305 23.33 21.04 -8.91
CA PRO A 305 23.65 22.22 -8.10
C PRO A 305 22.42 23.05 -7.69
N GLU A 306 21.32 22.94 -8.41
CA GLU A 306 20.07 23.65 -8.13
C GLU A 306 19.42 23.19 -6.83
N THR A 307 19.56 21.90 -6.48
CA THR A 307 18.99 21.32 -5.27
C THR A 307 20.04 20.81 -4.28
N GLY A 308 21.30 20.70 -4.74
CA GLY A 308 22.42 20.20 -3.95
C GLY A 308 22.35 18.69 -3.69
N HIS A 309 21.71 17.93 -4.59
CA HIS A 309 21.53 16.48 -4.44
C HIS A 309 22.28 15.67 -5.49
N ASN A 310 22.66 14.44 -5.13
CA ASN A 310 23.37 13.51 -6.01
C ASN A 310 22.43 12.40 -6.49
N VAL A 311 22.41 12.14 -7.79
CA VAL A 311 21.65 11.05 -8.41
C VAL A 311 22.63 9.98 -8.91
N PRO A 312 22.49 8.70 -8.49
CA PRO A 312 23.27 7.60 -9.05
C PRO A 312 23.20 7.57 -10.57
N ARG A 313 24.32 7.33 -11.26
CA ARG A 313 24.36 7.38 -12.73
C ARG A 313 23.35 6.48 -13.42
N PHE A 314 23.17 5.24 -12.92
CA PHE A 314 22.17 4.32 -13.48
C PHE A 314 20.74 4.87 -13.36
N LEU A 315 20.45 5.59 -12.28
CA LEU A 315 19.14 6.19 -12.03
C LEU A 315 18.98 7.49 -12.81
N PHE A 316 20.05 8.28 -12.94
CA PHE A 316 20.10 9.47 -13.79
C PHE A 316 19.85 9.13 -15.26
N GLU A 317 20.47 8.06 -15.79
CA GLU A 317 20.22 7.61 -17.16
C GLU A 317 18.76 7.20 -17.39
N ALA A 318 18.14 6.56 -16.39
CA ALA A 318 16.72 6.23 -16.44
C ALA A 318 15.84 7.50 -16.36
N TRP A 319 16.21 8.45 -15.51
CA TRP A 319 15.56 9.74 -15.37
C TRP A 319 15.61 10.55 -16.67
N GLU A 320 16.78 10.65 -17.31
CA GLU A 320 16.95 11.33 -18.61
C GLU A 320 16.11 10.68 -19.70
N ARG A 321 16.22 9.35 -19.87
CA ARG A 321 15.44 8.61 -20.87
C ARG A 321 13.93 8.71 -20.63
N GLY A 322 13.50 8.82 -19.38
CA GLY A 322 12.09 8.85 -19.02
C GLY A 322 11.41 10.21 -19.20
N GLY A 323 12.16 11.27 -19.55
CA GLY A 323 11.63 12.64 -19.74
C GLY A 323 12.25 13.69 -18.82
N GLY A 324 13.28 13.32 -18.04
CA GLY A 324 14.07 14.22 -17.22
C GLY A 324 13.26 15.12 -16.29
N TRP A 325 13.70 16.38 -16.17
CA TRP A 325 13.11 17.34 -15.24
C TRP A 325 11.66 17.70 -15.59
N GLN A 326 11.25 17.56 -16.85
CA GLN A 326 9.89 17.87 -17.29
C GLN A 326 8.89 16.86 -16.74
N ARG A 327 9.27 15.57 -16.68
CA ARG A 327 8.43 14.52 -16.12
C ARG A 327 8.60 14.35 -14.62
N TYR A 328 9.85 14.20 -14.17
CA TYR A 328 10.16 13.78 -12.80
C TYR A 328 10.52 14.97 -11.89
N GLY A 329 10.98 16.08 -12.47
CA GLY A 329 11.52 17.22 -11.71
C GLY A 329 12.96 17.02 -11.23
N LEU A 330 13.43 17.99 -10.46
CA LEU A 330 14.76 17.95 -9.85
C LEU A 330 14.77 17.00 -8.64
N PRO A 331 15.93 16.41 -8.27
CA PRO A 331 16.03 15.55 -7.09
C PRO A 331 15.80 16.36 -5.80
N LEU A 332 15.08 15.77 -4.86
CA LEU A 332 14.75 16.32 -3.54
C LEU A 332 15.36 15.52 -2.38
N SER A 333 15.97 14.37 -2.68
CA SER A 333 16.65 13.54 -1.70
C SER A 333 17.91 12.94 -2.31
N GLU A 334 18.79 12.40 -1.47
CA GLU A 334 19.77 11.40 -1.92
C GLU A 334 19.07 10.08 -2.27
N PHE A 335 19.79 9.16 -2.92
CA PHE A 335 19.33 7.78 -3.13
C PHE A 335 19.49 6.96 -1.84
N PHE A 336 18.44 6.26 -1.43
CA PHE A 336 18.43 5.54 -0.16
C PHE A 336 17.66 4.22 -0.21
N ARG A 337 17.90 3.39 0.79
CA ARG A 337 17.18 2.14 1.04
C ARG A 337 16.05 2.42 2.01
N GLU A 338 14.83 2.28 1.53
CA GLU A 338 13.62 2.49 2.33
C GLU A 338 13.10 1.14 2.81
N VAL A 339 13.04 0.98 4.13
CA VAL A 339 12.31 -0.11 4.77
C VAL A 339 10.87 0.36 4.93
N GLN A 340 9.95 -0.36 4.30
CA GLN A 340 8.53 -0.05 4.38
C GLN A 340 7.90 -0.67 5.63
N ILE A 341 6.71 -0.16 5.97
CA ILE A 341 5.92 -0.65 7.10
C ILE A 341 5.63 -2.15 6.97
N ASP A 342 5.56 -2.69 5.76
CA ASP A 342 5.37 -4.12 5.53
C ASP A 342 6.68 -4.90 5.55
N GLY A 343 7.77 -4.37 6.12
CA GLY A 343 9.09 -5.00 6.12
C GLY A 343 9.72 -5.19 4.73
N SER A 344 9.03 -4.86 3.64
CA SER A 344 9.61 -4.85 2.31
C SER A 344 10.65 -3.75 2.22
N VAL A 345 11.65 -3.98 1.39
CA VAL A 345 12.74 -3.02 1.20
C VAL A 345 12.77 -2.62 -0.25
N ARG A 346 12.84 -1.32 -0.50
CA ARG A 346 13.01 -0.76 -1.83
C ARG A 346 14.12 0.28 -1.84
N PHE A 347 14.75 0.46 -3.00
CA PHE A 347 15.74 1.51 -3.19
C PHE A 347 15.11 2.63 -3.98
N VAL A 348 15.18 3.85 -3.46
CA VAL A 348 14.40 4.97 -3.96
C VAL A 348 15.19 6.27 -3.98
N GLN A 349 14.75 7.18 -4.83
CA GLN A 349 15.10 8.59 -4.75
C GLN A 349 13.87 9.44 -5.05
N TYR A 350 13.71 10.53 -4.30
CA TYR A 350 12.60 11.45 -4.43
C TYR A 350 12.99 12.57 -5.39
N PHE A 351 12.09 12.88 -6.33
CA PHE A 351 12.17 14.03 -7.24
C PHE A 351 10.90 14.86 -7.10
N GLU A 352 10.90 16.13 -7.53
CA GLU A 352 9.76 17.04 -7.30
C GLU A 352 8.39 16.49 -7.68
N ARG A 353 8.32 15.66 -8.74
CA ARG A 353 7.06 15.18 -9.32
C ARG A 353 6.88 13.66 -9.24
N ALA A 354 7.91 12.92 -8.83
CA ALA A 354 7.90 11.46 -8.87
C ALA A 354 8.86 10.85 -7.85
N VAL A 355 8.53 9.65 -7.38
CA VAL A 355 9.48 8.80 -6.64
C VAL A 355 9.91 7.69 -7.58
N LEU A 356 11.22 7.59 -7.84
CA LEU A 356 11.78 6.52 -8.64
C LEU A 356 12.24 5.39 -7.73
N ILE A 357 11.81 4.18 -8.05
CA ILE A 357 12.17 2.93 -7.38
C ILE A 357 13.11 2.16 -8.28
N TYR A 358 14.26 1.77 -7.76
CA TYR A 358 15.20 0.88 -8.42
C TYR A 358 15.04 -0.56 -7.91
N ASP A 359 14.77 -1.48 -8.83
CA ASP A 359 14.78 -2.91 -8.57
C ASP A 359 16.18 -3.47 -8.85
N VAL A 360 16.89 -3.87 -7.79
CA VAL A 360 18.26 -4.38 -7.89
C VAL A 360 18.34 -5.69 -8.66
N ALA A 361 17.35 -6.57 -8.52
CA ALA A 361 17.37 -7.90 -9.12
C ALA A 361 17.04 -7.84 -10.62
N ALA A 362 16.07 -7.01 -10.99
CA ALA A 362 15.67 -6.82 -12.38
C ALA A 362 16.55 -5.78 -13.12
N ASN A 363 17.32 -4.98 -12.39
CA ASN A 363 18.02 -3.81 -12.92
C ASN A 363 17.07 -2.89 -13.71
N THR A 364 15.91 -2.59 -13.11
CA THR A 364 14.89 -1.73 -13.72
C THR A 364 14.52 -0.57 -12.79
N VAL A 365 14.07 0.53 -13.38
CA VAL A 365 13.55 1.69 -12.67
C VAL A 365 12.06 1.80 -12.95
N ARG A 366 11.27 1.98 -11.90
CA ARG A 366 9.82 2.21 -11.99
C ARG A 366 9.42 3.42 -11.15
N GLU A 367 8.33 4.05 -11.53
CA GLU A 367 7.75 5.18 -10.80
C GLU A 367 6.73 4.66 -9.78
N LEU A 368 6.81 5.13 -8.54
CA LEU A 368 5.78 4.88 -7.53
C LEU A 368 4.47 5.55 -8.00
N PRO A 369 3.31 4.90 -7.92
CA PRO A 369 2.02 5.53 -8.18
C PRO A 369 1.67 6.57 -7.11
N ILE A 370 2.29 7.74 -7.21
CA ILE A 370 2.22 8.80 -6.20
C ILE A 370 0.86 9.52 -6.17
N GLY A 371 0.03 9.37 -7.20
CA GLY A 371 -1.27 10.04 -7.28
C GLY A 371 -2.23 9.64 -6.17
N TYR A 372 -2.17 8.39 -5.71
CA TYR A 372 -3.01 7.88 -4.61
C TYR A 372 -2.72 8.53 -3.26
N TYR A 373 -1.59 9.23 -3.12
CA TYR A 373 -1.22 9.91 -1.89
C TYR A 373 -1.62 11.39 -1.90
N ALA A 374 -1.98 11.92 -3.07
CA ALA A 374 -2.34 13.33 -3.21
C ALA A 374 -3.75 13.59 -2.67
N PRO A 375 -3.99 14.74 -2.01
CA PRO A 375 -5.33 15.08 -1.55
C PRO A 375 -6.24 15.48 -2.73
N ALA A 376 -7.50 15.07 -2.66
CA ALA A 376 -8.58 15.50 -3.55
C ALA A 376 -9.91 15.50 -2.79
N PRO A 377 -10.92 16.30 -3.21
CA PRO A 377 -12.27 16.23 -2.66
C PRO A 377 -12.86 14.83 -2.78
N PHE A 378 -13.67 14.42 -1.81
CA PHE A 378 -14.25 13.07 -1.75
C PHE A 378 -15.04 12.73 -3.02
N GLU A 379 -15.75 13.71 -3.58
CA GLU A 379 -16.58 13.58 -4.78
C GLU A 379 -15.72 13.26 -6.00
N ALA A 380 -14.51 13.82 -6.08
CA ALA A 380 -13.60 13.57 -7.19
C ALA A 380 -13.11 12.11 -7.21
N TRP A 381 -13.02 11.45 -6.05
CA TRP A 381 -12.66 10.04 -5.93
C TRP A 381 -13.82 9.08 -6.22
N GLN A 382 -15.05 9.57 -6.37
CA GLN A 382 -16.18 8.70 -6.66
C GLN A 382 -16.15 8.29 -8.14
N PRO A 383 -16.37 6.99 -8.44
CA PRO A 383 -16.55 6.58 -9.81
C PRO A 383 -17.80 7.23 -10.39
N ILE A 384 -17.79 7.51 -11.69
CA ILE A 384 -18.93 8.07 -12.41
C ILE A 384 -19.62 7.02 -13.28
N GLU A 385 -20.84 7.33 -13.70
CA GLU A 385 -21.56 6.47 -14.63
C GLU A 385 -20.81 6.35 -15.96
N PRO A 386 -20.62 5.12 -16.49
CA PRO A 386 -19.97 4.90 -17.76
C PRO A 386 -20.65 5.66 -18.90
N PHE A 387 -19.83 6.20 -19.81
CA PHE A 387 -20.32 6.81 -21.04
C PHE A 387 -19.45 6.42 -22.23
N PRO A 388 -19.98 6.45 -23.47
CA PRO A 388 -19.21 6.11 -24.66
C PRO A 388 -18.08 7.10 -24.90
N ASP A 389 -16.90 6.58 -25.23
CA ASP A 389 -15.77 7.38 -25.69
C ASP A 389 -16.18 8.26 -26.89
N SER A 390 -15.66 9.48 -26.90
CA SER A 390 -15.86 10.47 -27.97
C SER A 390 -14.55 11.18 -28.27
N ASP A 391 -14.56 12.12 -29.24
CA ASP A 391 -13.40 12.96 -29.53
C ASP A 391 -13.00 13.82 -28.32
N ASP A 392 -13.96 14.17 -27.46
CA ASP A 392 -13.74 15.05 -26.32
C ASP A 392 -13.52 14.29 -25.01
N ARG A 393 -14.04 13.08 -24.86
CA ARG A 393 -14.04 12.38 -23.57
C ARG A 393 -13.65 10.91 -23.70
N LEU A 394 -12.95 10.39 -22.71
CA LEU A 394 -12.65 8.96 -22.55
C LEU A 394 -13.13 8.51 -21.19
N TYR A 395 -13.76 7.34 -21.11
CA TYR A 395 -14.11 6.69 -19.85
C TYR A 395 -13.22 5.47 -19.62
N PHE A 396 -12.75 5.27 -18.39
CA PHE A 396 -11.85 4.17 -18.03
C PHE A 396 -12.55 3.22 -17.08
N ASP A 397 -13.03 2.08 -17.61
CA ASP A 397 -13.70 1.05 -16.82
C ASP A 397 -12.85 0.53 -15.65
N GLU A 398 -11.51 0.53 -15.80
CA GLU A 398 -10.60 0.00 -14.77
C GLU A 398 -10.59 0.82 -13.49
N THR A 399 -10.80 2.14 -13.59
CA THR A 399 -10.77 3.05 -12.43
C THR A 399 -12.13 3.69 -12.14
N GLY A 400 -13.08 3.62 -13.06
CA GLY A 400 -14.39 4.28 -12.94
C GLY A 400 -14.35 5.78 -13.19
N HIS A 401 -13.27 6.29 -13.79
CA HIS A 401 -13.02 7.72 -13.98
C HIS A 401 -12.88 8.09 -15.46
N SER A 402 -13.01 9.37 -15.76
CA SER A 402 -12.95 9.88 -17.13
C SER A 402 -11.85 10.90 -17.38
N LEU A 403 -11.46 11.06 -18.64
CA LEU A 403 -10.71 12.23 -19.12
C LEU A 403 -11.60 13.07 -20.02
N SER A 404 -11.52 14.39 -19.86
CA SER A 404 -12.27 15.34 -20.67
C SER A 404 -11.34 16.38 -21.30
N HIS A 405 -11.67 16.78 -22.53
CA HIS A 405 -11.11 17.90 -23.28
C HIS A 405 -9.58 18.10 -23.14
N GLY A 406 -9.16 19.14 -22.42
CA GLY A 406 -7.75 19.56 -22.31
C GLY A 406 -6.86 18.49 -21.67
N PHE A 407 -7.29 17.88 -20.56
CA PHE A 407 -6.51 16.82 -19.93
C PHE A 407 -6.46 15.56 -20.77
N LYS A 408 -7.55 15.21 -21.48
CA LYS A 408 -7.50 14.12 -22.47
C LYS A 408 -6.45 14.39 -23.55
N ALA A 409 -6.50 15.56 -24.17
CA ALA A 409 -5.58 15.94 -25.25
C ALA A 409 -4.12 15.94 -24.75
N TYR A 410 -3.88 16.52 -23.57
CA TYR A 410 -2.56 16.55 -22.96
C TYR A 410 -2.05 15.15 -22.63
N TRP A 411 -2.87 14.31 -22.01
CA TRP A 411 -2.52 12.94 -21.64
C TRP A 411 -2.13 12.12 -22.88
N LEU A 412 -2.93 12.19 -23.96
CA LEU A 412 -2.65 11.50 -25.22
C LEU A 412 -1.33 11.99 -25.87
N ALA A 413 -1.10 13.30 -25.89
CA ALA A 413 0.10 13.88 -26.49
C ALA A 413 1.39 13.57 -25.72
N HIS A 414 1.30 13.26 -24.43
CA HIS A 414 2.46 13.10 -23.54
C HIS A 414 2.66 11.66 -23.05
N GLY A 415 2.29 10.67 -23.87
CA GLY A 415 2.58 9.25 -23.63
C GLY A 415 1.53 8.49 -22.80
N GLY A 416 0.42 9.15 -22.46
CA GLY A 416 -0.78 8.55 -21.89
C GLY A 416 -0.53 7.60 -20.73
N ARG A 417 -1.09 6.39 -20.83
CA ARG A 417 -1.11 5.39 -19.75
C ARG A 417 0.27 5.01 -19.27
N GLU A 418 1.27 5.02 -20.15
CA GLU A 418 2.66 4.69 -19.78
C GLU A 418 3.31 5.79 -18.93
N VAL A 419 2.95 7.05 -19.15
CA VAL A 419 3.55 8.20 -18.45
C VAL A 419 2.78 8.59 -17.20
N PHE A 420 1.46 8.68 -17.28
CA PHE A 420 0.62 9.16 -16.19
C PHE A 420 -0.07 8.03 -15.42
N GLY A 421 -0.25 6.87 -16.07
CA GLY A 421 -1.21 5.87 -15.62
C GLY A 421 -2.65 6.27 -15.96
N LEU A 422 -3.59 5.57 -15.35
CA LEU A 422 -5.02 5.82 -15.49
C LEU A 422 -5.46 7.02 -14.62
N PRO A 423 -6.52 7.76 -15.00
CA PRO A 423 -7.15 8.72 -14.09
C PRO A 423 -7.73 8.00 -12.88
N ILE A 424 -7.56 8.56 -11.69
CA ILE A 424 -8.05 8.01 -10.42
C ILE A 424 -8.98 8.97 -9.68
N THR A 425 -9.25 10.12 -10.30
CA THR A 425 -10.30 11.06 -9.89
C THR A 425 -10.97 11.65 -11.12
N GLU A 426 -12.13 12.28 -10.95
CA GLU A 426 -12.61 13.31 -11.87
C GLU A 426 -11.82 14.62 -11.71
N GLU A 427 -12.05 15.57 -12.63
CA GLU A 427 -11.50 16.92 -12.55
C GLU A 427 -12.09 17.68 -11.36
N PHE A 428 -11.25 18.38 -10.58
CA PHE A 428 -11.66 19.17 -9.44
C PHE A 428 -10.90 20.49 -9.35
N ARG A 429 -11.52 21.51 -8.74
CA ARG A 429 -10.91 22.82 -8.53
C ARG A 429 -10.01 22.81 -7.30
N VAL A 430 -8.86 23.48 -7.39
CA VAL A 430 -8.00 23.81 -6.25
C VAL A 430 -7.85 25.33 -6.16
N ASP A 431 -8.19 25.89 -5.01
CA ASP A 431 -8.01 27.30 -4.67
C ASP A 431 -6.73 27.50 -3.87
N LEU A 432 -5.91 28.48 -4.25
CA LEU A 432 -4.64 28.80 -3.60
C LEU A 432 -4.79 30.02 -2.66
N PRO A 433 -3.96 30.12 -1.61
CA PRO A 433 -4.03 31.24 -0.65
C PRO A 433 -3.81 32.63 -1.26
N ASP A 434 -3.14 32.71 -2.40
CA ASP A 434 -2.88 33.95 -3.14
C ASP A 434 -4.05 34.38 -4.04
N GLY A 435 -5.17 33.65 -4.00
CA GLY A 435 -6.37 33.90 -4.81
C GLY A 435 -6.31 33.32 -6.23
N ARG A 436 -5.18 32.68 -6.61
CA ARG A 436 -5.11 31.90 -7.85
C ARG A 436 -5.84 30.57 -7.67
N TRP A 437 -6.17 29.94 -8.78
CA TRP A 437 -6.81 28.63 -8.78
C TRP A 437 -6.44 27.86 -10.05
N TYR A 438 -6.54 26.55 -9.97
CA TYR A 438 -6.38 25.66 -11.12
C TYR A 438 -7.41 24.54 -11.05
N VAL A 439 -7.68 23.90 -12.21
CA VAL A 439 -8.37 22.61 -12.24
C VAL A 439 -7.32 21.53 -12.18
N ALA A 440 -7.55 20.47 -11.42
CA ALA A 440 -6.65 19.35 -11.31
C ALA A 440 -7.36 18.03 -11.55
N GLN A 441 -6.58 17.05 -11.96
CA GLN A 441 -7.00 15.66 -11.99
C GLN A 441 -5.84 14.77 -11.58
N LEU A 442 -6.12 13.77 -10.75
CA LEU A 442 -5.14 12.79 -10.31
C LEU A 442 -5.13 11.58 -11.23
N PHE A 443 -3.93 11.08 -11.46
CA PHE A 443 -3.63 9.86 -12.20
C PHE A 443 -2.75 8.98 -11.32
N GLU A 444 -2.67 7.68 -11.60
CA GLU A 444 -1.86 6.76 -10.78
C GLU A 444 -0.46 7.32 -10.47
N ARG A 445 0.21 7.95 -11.44
CA ARG A 445 1.59 8.46 -11.32
C ARG A 445 1.72 9.98 -11.40
N ALA A 446 0.64 10.75 -11.40
CA ALA A 446 0.73 12.20 -11.62
C ALA A 446 -0.48 13.00 -11.14
N ARG A 447 -0.31 14.32 -11.07
CA ARG A 447 -1.41 15.29 -11.13
C ARG A 447 -1.21 16.17 -12.35
N LEU A 448 -2.24 16.31 -13.18
CA LEU A 448 -2.30 17.37 -14.19
C LEU A 448 -3.04 18.58 -13.62
N GLU A 449 -2.60 19.77 -14.02
CA GLU A 449 -3.11 21.04 -13.53
C GLU A 449 -3.34 21.96 -14.71
N TRP A 450 -4.57 22.43 -14.89
CA TRP A 450 -4.93 23.41 -15.89
C TRP A 450 -5.04 24.79 -15.25
N TRP A 451 -4.29 25.75 -15.78
CA TRP A 451 -4.15 27.09 -15.22
C TRP A 451 -4.91 28.13 -16.06
N PRO A 452 -6.01 28.72 -15.54
CA PRO A 452 -6.84 29.68 -16.26
C PRO A 452 -6.12 30.99 -16.58
N ASP A 453 -5.10 31.34 -15.81
CA ASP A 453 -4.22 32.51 -16.05
C ASP A 453 -3.14 32.23 -17.12
N ARG A 454 -3.11 31.01 -17.68
CA ARG A 454 -2.12 30.54 -18.66
C ARG A 454 -2.71 30.07 -19.98
N ILE A 455 -3.99 30.34 -20.24
CA ILE A 455 -4.65 29.92 -21.50
C ILE A 455 -3.85 30.36 -22.72
N GLY A 456 -3.57 29.41 -23.62
CA GLY A 456 -2.78 29.61 -24.84
C GLY A 456 -1.27 29.66 -24.65
N GLN A 457 -0.76 29.45 -23.43
CA GLN A 457 0.66 29.36 -23.14
C GLN A 457 1.12 27.89 -23.11
N PRO A 458 2.42 27.60 -23.33
CA PRO A 458 2.94 26.23 -23.26
C PRO A 458 2.75 25.53 -21.90
N ASP A 459 2.58 26.31 -20.84
CA ASP A 459 2.33 25.88 -19.46
C ASP A 459 0.85 26.04 -19.05
N GLU A 460 -0.07 26.07 -20.01
CA GLU A 460 -1.51 26.02 -19.74
C GLU A 460 -1.90 24.76 -18.93
N ILE A 461 -1.31 23.61 -19.28
CA ILE A 461 -1.42 22.37 -18.52
C ILE A 461 -0.03 21.96 -18.02
N THR A 462 0.11 21.78 -16.71
CA THR A 462 1.35 21.39 -16.06
C THR A 462 1.21 20.07 -15.31
N ARG A 463 2.36 19.41 -15.05
CA ARG A 463 2.44 18.31 -14.07
C ARG A 463 2.78 18.89 -12.71
N GLY A 464 1.92 18.64 -11.72
CA GLY A 464 2.08 19.10 -10.35
C GLY A 464 3.32 18.53 -9.65
N ARG A 465 3.85 19.27 -8.67
CA ARG A 465 5.02 18.87 -7.87
C ARG A 465 4.59 18.04 -6.66
N LEU A 466 3.88 16.95 -6.94
CA LEU A 466 3.21 16.12 -5.93
C LEU A 466 4.14 15.67 -4.80
N VAL A 467 5.35 15.22 -5.13
CA VAL A 467 6.28 14.73 -4.10
C VAL A 467 6.79 15.87 -3.23
N ALA A 468 7.11 17.03 -3.83
CA ALA A 468 7.51 18.21 -3.08
C ALA A 468 6.42 18.63 -2.07
N GLU A 469 5.16 18.66 -2.52
CA GLU A 469 4.01 19.00 -1.69
C GLU A 469 3.77 17.98 -0.58
N LEU A 470 3.89 16.68 -0.87
CA LEU A 470 3.72 15.61 0.12
C LEU A 470 4.81 15.64 1.19
N ILE A 471 6.04 15.98 0.84
CA ILE A 471 7.14 16.17 1.80
C ILE A 471 6.81 17.31 2.76
N VAL A 472 6.42 18.48 2.23
CA VAL A 472 6.03 19.64 3.04
C VAL A 472 4.83 19.33 3.93
N ALA A 473 3.81 18.65 3.39
CA ALA A 473 2.63 18.23 4.15
C ALA A 473 2.97 17.23 5.27
N SER A 474 4.05 16.47 5.12
CA SER A 474 4.57 15.57 6.15
C SER A 474 5.40 16.30 7.23
N GLY A 475 5.63 17.61 7.07
CA GLY A 475 6.32 18.46 8.04
C GLY A 475 7.84 18.49 7.92
N TRP A 476 8.39 18.20 6.72
CA TRP A 476 9.84 18.04 6.50
C TRP A 476 10.51 19.16 5.71
#